data_AF-A0A1L9BMY3-F1
#
_entry.id   AF-A0A1L9BMY3-F1
#
_cell.length_a   1.000
_cell.length_b   1.000
_cell.length_c   1.000
_cell.angle_alpha   90.00
_cell.angle_beta   90.00
_cell.angle_gamma   90.00
#
_symmetry.space_group_name_H-M   'P 1'
#
loop_
_entity.id
_entity.type
_entity.pdbx_description
1 polymer ?
#
loop_
_entity_poly.entity_id
_entity_poly.type
_entity_poly.pdbx_seq_one_letter_code
_entity_poly.pdbx_strand_id
1 'polypeptide(L)'
;MEEDMATIDGTVNDDDLMGTDGADIIKGGDGDDLVKGGGGSDHLKGDAGDDVINGGAGGDLVEGGAGRDTVMGDSGDDTIRGNDGNDNLSGGVGNDVLDGGAGNDKMFGGQGNDKLFGGAGNDKMFGGDGADRLEGGDGNDRLSGGGDGDELSGGQGKDVLDGGAGADMLTGGAGSDTFIFQDGDGRDSFVDFTTGGDSDVLQLSSQLFDAPMSAQDVIDMYGTTVDGMAALDFGDGDMIIFQNMTDLSGLAAHIEFI
;
A
#
# COMPACT_ATOMS: atom_id res chain seq x y z
N MET A 1 -16.59 -1.96 -36.14
CA MET A 1 -16.53 -0.51 -36.39
C MET A 1 -15.29 -0.04 -35.67
N GLU A 2 -14.62 1.02 -36.11
CA GLU A 2 -13.72 1.72 -35.18
C GLU A 2 -14.64 2.23 -34.07
N GLU A 3 -14.43 1.78 -32.84
CA GLU A 3 -15.11 2.36 -31.67
C GLU A 3 -14.50 3.77 -31.54
N ASP A 4 -15.29 4.79 -31.87
CA ASP A 4 -14.81 6.17 -32.05
C ASP A 4 -14.53 6.82 -30.68
N MET A 5 -13.30 7.31 -30.51
CA MET A 5 -12.89 8.17 -29.39
C MET A 5 -13.88 9.31 -29.13
N ALA A 6 -14.33 9.43 -27.89
CA ALA A 6 -15.09 10.54 -27.35
C ALA A 6 -14.18 11.57 -26.69
N THR A 7 -14.58 12.83 -26.76
CA THR A 7 -14.03 13.90 -25.93
C THR A 7 -15.20 14.60 -25.27
N ILE A 8 -15.27 14.52 -23.95
CA ILE A 8 -16.39 14.98 -23.14
C ILE A 8 -15.85 15.94 -22.09
N ASP A 9 -16.36 17.17 -22.08
CA ASP A 9 -16.08 18.14 -21.04
C ASP A 9 -17.40 18.41 -20.30
N GLY A 10 -17.42 18.22 -18.98
CA GLY A 10 -18.51 18.59 -18.11
C GLY A 10 -18.55 20.10 -17.84
N THR A 11 -19.30 20.48 -16.82
CA THR A 11 -19.70 21.84 -16.53
C THR A 11 -19.08 22.32 -15.21
N VAL A 12 -19.81 23.15 -14.47
CA VAL A 12 -19.42 23.64 -13.14
C VAL A 12 -20.36 23.11 -12.06
N ASN A 13 -21.20 22.14 -12.42
CA ASN A 13 -22.13 21.48 -11.54
C ASN A 13 -21.89 19.99 -11.70
N ASP A 14 -22.38 19.23 -10.74
CA ASP A 14 -22.40 17.77 -10.74
C ASP A 14 -22.92 17.20 -12.08
N ASP A 15 -22.05 16.51 -12.80
CA ASP A 15 -22.28 15.89 -14.10
C ASP A 15 -22.22 14.34 -14.04
N ASP A 16 -22.93 13.67 -14.95
CA ASP A 16 -22.86 12.21 -15.15
C ASP A 16 -22.35 11.97 -16.57
N LEU A 17 -21.06 11.66 -16.66
CA LEU A 17 -20.28 11.56 -17.88
C LEU A 17 -19.93 10.10 -18.16
N MET A 18 -20.16 9.65 -19.39
CA MET A 18 -19.91 8.28 -19.82
C MET A 18 -19.26 8.27 -21.19
N GLY A 19 -18.13 7.57 -21.29
CA GLY A 19 -17.42 7.26 -22.51
C GLY A 19 -18.06 6.11 -23.29
N THR A 20 -17.23 5.41 -24.04
CA THR A 20 -17.54 4.42 -25.06
C THR A 20 -16.73 3.14 -24.81
N ASP A 21 -16.68 2.24 -25.80
CA ASP A 21 -15.79 1.08 -25.75
C ASP A 21 -14.41 1.37 -26.40
N GLY A 22 -14.19 2.62 -26.84
CA GLY A 22 -12.93 3.11 -27.42
C GLY A 22 -12.21 4.07 -26.49
N ALA A 23 -10.95 4.38 -26.81
CA ALA A 23 -10.13 5.30 -26.01
C ALA A 23 -10.70 6.72 -25.99
N ASP A 24 -11.03 7.22 -24.80
CA ASP A 24 -11.74 8.47 -24.58
C ASP A 24 -10.94 9.51 -23.77
N ILE A 25 -11.38 10.76 -23.84
CA ILE A 25 -10.89 11.85 -22.98
C ILE A 25 -12.10 12.49 -22.29
N ILE A 26 -12.18 12.38 -20.98
CA ILE A 26 -13.32 12.90 -20.20
C ILE A 26 -12.82 13.80 -19.07
N LYS A 27 -13.47 14.95 -18.88
CA LYS A 27 -13.22 15.86 -17.76
C LYS A 27 -14.53 16.23 -17.07
N GLY A 28 -14.59 16.05 -15.75
CA GLY A 28 -15.71 16.45 -14.90
C GLY A 28 -15.88 17.97 -14.88
N GLY A 29 -14.90 18.68 -14.33
CA GLY A 29 -14.91 20.13 -14.25
C GLY A 29 -14.97 20.60 -12.80
N ASP A 30 -15.80 21.59 -12.49
CA ASP A 30 -16.11 21.87 -11.08
C ASP A 30 -17.40 21.12 -10.71
N GLY A 31 -17.54 20.70 -9.46
CA GLY A 31 -18.73 19.99 -8.98
C GLY A 31 -18.40 18.57 -8.57
N ASP A 32 -19.35 17.87 -7.96
CA ASP A 32 -19.14 16.47 -7.57
C ASP A 32 -19.58 15.58 -8.74
N ASP A 33 -18.64 15.10 -9.55
CA ASP A 33 -18.92 14.45 -10.83
C ASP A 33 -18.91 12.92 -10.76
N LEU A 34 -19.68 12.29 -11.63
CA LEU A 34 -19.61 10.86 -11.92
C LEU A 34 -19.02 10.66 -13.31
N VAL A 35 -17.81 10.12 -13.39
CA VAL A 35 -17.08 9.91 -14.64
C VAL A 35 -16.84 8.42 -14.88
N LYS A 36 -17.18 7.94 -16.08
CA LYS A 36 -16.96 6.54 -16.50
C LYS A 36 -16.30 6.48 -17.86
N GLY A 37 -15.13 5.85 -17.95
CA GLY A 37 -14.40 5.62 -19.20
C GLY A 37 -15.12 4.60 -20.08
N GLY A 38 -15.29 3.39 -19.56
CA GLY A 38 -16.00 2.32 -20.25
C GLY A 38 -15.02 1.23 -20.67
N GLY A 39 -14.77 1.10 -21.97
CA GLY A 39 -13.69 0.26 -22.48
C GLY A 39 -12.73 1.10 -23.31
N GLY A 40 -11.51 0.63 -23.50
CA GLY A 40 -10.47 1.42 -24.15
C GLY A 40 -9.45 1.91 -23.14
N SER A 41 -8.40 2.58 -23.63
CA SER A 41 -7.43 3.24 -22.75
C SER A 41 -7.79 4.71 -22.67
N ASP A 42 -8.37 5.09 -21.54
CA ASP A 42 -9.02 6.39 -21.35
C ASP A 42 -8.12 7.37 -20.61
N HIS A 43 -8.44 8.65 -20.77
CA HIS A 43 -7.89 9.73 -19.96
C HIS A 43 -9.02 10.46 -19.26
N LEU A 44 -9.15 10.23 -17.96
CA LEU A 44 -10.26 10.69 -17.14
C LEU A 44 -9.76 11.69 -16.10
N LYS A 45 -10.52 12.76 -15.89
CA LYS A 45 -10.23 13.77 -14.87
C LYS A 45 -11.48 14.21 -14.13
N GLY A 46 -11.43 14.25 -12.79
CA GLY A 46 -12.49 14.84 -11.96
C GLY A 46 -12.43 16.37 -11.93
N ASP A 47 -11.21 16.90 -11.75
CA ASP A 47 -10.88 18.33 -11.59
C ASP A 47 -11.16 18.86 -10.17
N ALA A 48 -12.32 19.45 -9.86
CA ALA A 48 -12.57 20.03 -8.54
C ALA A 48 -13.93 19.63 -7.99
N GLY A 49 -13.95 19.06 -6.78
CA GLY A 49 -15.15 18.51 -6.15
C GLY A 49 -14.86 17.13 -5.60
N ASP A 50 -15.85 16.52 -4.95
CA ASP A 50 -15.71 15.14 -4.48
C ASP A 50 -16.19 14.18 -5.60
N ASP A 51 -15.26 13.69 -6.42
CA ASP A 51 -15.58 12.98 -7.66
C ASP A 51 -15.65 11.45 -7.48
N VAL A 52 -16.43 10.79 -8.35
CA VAL A 52 -16.47 9.33 -8.49
C VAL A 52 -16.06 8.96 -9.92
N ILE A 53 -14.90 8.34 -10.06
CA ILE A 53 -14.31 8.01 -11.37
C ILE A 53 -14.11 6.50 -11.49
N ASN A 54 -14.51 5.94 -12.63
CA ASN A 54 -14.26 4.55 -13.00
C ASN A 54 -13.62 4.51 -14.38
N GLY A 55 -12.40 3.97 -14.47
CA GLY A 55 -11.66 3.73 -15.72
C GLY A 55 -12.39 2.72 -16.59
N GLY A 56 -12.47 1.49 -16.09
CA GLY A 56 -13.22 0.41 -16.70
C GLY A 56 -12.28 -0.63 -17.28
N ALA A 57 -12.30 -0.84 -18.60
CA ALA A 57 -11.51 -1.87 -19.24
C ALA A 57 -10.45 -1.30 -20.18
N GLY A 58 -9.18 -1.48 -19.84
CA GLY A 58 -8.03 -1.00 -20.59
C GLY A 58 -7.05 -0.33 -19.63
N GLY A 59 -5.87 0.04 -20.11
CA GLY A 59 -4.92 0.77 -19.26
C GLY A 59 -5.26 2.25 -19.28
N ASP A 60 -5.81 2.76 -18.19
CA ASP A 60 -6.36 4.10 -18.07
C ASP A 60 -5.42 5.07 -17.35
N LEU A 61 -5.53 6.34 -17.68
CA LEU A 61 -4.94 7.44 -16.93
C LEU A 61 -6.05 8.22 -16.22
N VAL A 62 -6.08 8.16 -14.90
CA VAL A 62 -7.12 8.79 -14.09
C VAL A 62 -6.53 9.79 -13.10
N GLU A 63 -7.08 10.99 -13.07
CA GLU A 63 -6.75 12.03 -12.09
C GLU A 63 -8.04 12.45 -11.35
N GLY A 64 -8.09 12.27 -10.03
CA GLY A 64 -9.19 12.75 -9.18
C GLY A 64 -9.25 14.27 -9.21
N GLY A 65 -8.27 14.91 -8.58
CA GLY A 65 -8.11 16.36 -8.63
C GLY A 65 -8.13 16.95 -7.23
N ALA A 66 -8.99 17.93 -6.98
CA ALA A 66 -9.13 18.56 -5.68
C ALA A 66 -10.44 18.17 -5.03
N GLY A 67 -10.41 17.55 -3.86
CA GLY A 67 -11.60 17.13 -3.13
C GLY A 67 -11.42 15.73 -2.57
N ARG A 68 -12.47 15.09 -2.08
CA ARG A 68 -12.40 13.68 -1.70
C ARG A 68 -12.91 12.85 -2.85
N ASP A 69 -11.98 12.19 -3.53
CA ASP A 69 -12.29 11.41 -4.70
C ASP A 69 -12.42 9.92 -4.38
N THR A 70 -13.20 9.23 -5.19
CA THR A 70 -13.26 7.77 -5.26
C THR A 70 -12.94 7.33 -6.67
N VAL A 71 -11.79 6.69 -6.86
CA VAL A 71 -11.28 6.32 -8.17
C VAL A 71 -11.07 4.80 -8.24
N MET A 72 -11.57 4.19 -9.30
CA MET A 72 -11.39 2.76 -9.61
C MET A 72 -10.83 2.61 -11.03
N GLY A 73 -9.70 1.90 -11.19
CA GLY A 73 -9.14 1.52 -12.49
C GLY A 73 -9.92 0.38 -13.16
N ASP A 74 -10.35 -0.59 -12.36
CA ASP A 74 -11.03 -1.84 -12.74
C ASP A 74 -10.10 -2.86 -13.41
N SER A 75 -9.90 -2.83 -14.72
CA SER A 75 -9.10 -3.86 -15.40
C SER A 75 -8.17 -3.29 -16.45
N GLY A 76 -6.90 -3.67 -16.41
CA GLY A 76 -5.84 -3.08 -17.22
C GLY A 76 -4.69 -2.65 -16.34
N ASP A 77 -3.59 -2.21 -16.94
CA ASP A 77 -2.50 -1.61 -16.18
C ASP A 77 -2.80 -0.10 -16.09
N ASP A 78 -3.34 0.34 -14.94
CA ASP A 78 -3.87 1.69 -14.74
C ASP A 78 -2.85 2.63 -14.08
N THR A 79 -3.00 3.94 -14.32
CA THR A 79 -2.29 4.99 -13.59
C THR A 79 -3.29 5.95 -12.97
N ILE A 80 -3.37 5.94 -11.65
CA ILE A 80 -4.35 6.69 -10.88
C ILE A 80 -3.63 7.71 -9.98
N ARG A 81 -4.10 8.96 -10.00
CA ARG A 81 -3.66 10.01 -9.06
C ARG A 81 -4.84 10.60 -8.31
N GLY A 82 -4.82 10.59 -6.99
CA GLY A 82 -5.78 11.31 -6.14
C GLY A 82 -5.57 12.83 -6.25
N ASN A 83 -4.33 13.26 -6.01
CA ASN A 83 -3.87 14.65 -5.90
C ASN A 83 -4.22 15.30 -4.55
N ASP A 84 -5.12 16.29 -4.49
CA ASP A 84 -5.37 17.03 -3.26
C ASP A 84 -6.63 16.48 -2.57
N GLY A 85 -6.50 15.90 -1.39
CA GLY A 85 -7.65 15.48 -0.60
C GLY A 85 -7.47 14.17 0.14
N ASN A 86 -8.57 13.59 0.62
CA ASN A 86 -8.51 12.31 1.35
C ASN A 86 -9.23 11.26 0.52
N ASP A 87 -8.52 10.65 -0.40
CA ASP A 87 -9.07 9.90 -1.52
C ASP A 87 -9.22 8.41 -1.22
N ASN A 88 -10.00 7.72 -2.05
CA ASN A 88 -10.07 6.27 -2.07
C ASN A 88 -9.75 5.78 -3.47
N LEU A 89 -8.60 5.15 -3.64
CA LEU A 89 -8.08 4.70 -4.92
C LEU A 89 -8.03 3.16 -4.95
N SER A 90 -8.45 2.57 -6.06
CA SER A 90 -8.37 1.13 -6.31
C SER A 90 -7.83 0.89 -7.72
N GLY A 91 -6.76 0.11 -7.86
CA GLY A 91 -6.21 -0.31 -9.15
C GLY A 91 -7.14 -1.32 -9.81
N GLY A 92 -7.23 -2.51 -9.24
CA GLY A 92 -8.14 -3.55 -9.69
C GLY A 92 -7.37 -4.76 -10.20
N VAL A 93 -7.46 -5.06 -11.50
CA VAL A 93 -6.76 -6.18 -12.13
C VAL A 93 -5.74 -5.66 -13.13
N GLY A 94 -4.46 -5.87 -12.87
CA GLY A 94 -3.35 -5.45 -13.73
C GLY A 94 -2.18 -5.00 -12.88
N ASN A 95 -1.13 -4.46 -13.50
CA ASN A 95 -0.02 -3.88 -12.75
C ASN A 95 -0.24 -2.36 -12.70
N ASP A 96 -0.79 -1.90 -11.58
CA ASP A 96 -1.29 -0.55 -11.43
C ASP A 96 -0.28 0.38 -10.76
N VAL A 97 -0.44 1.67 -11.01
CA VAL A 97 0.31 2.74 -10.34
C VAL A 97 -0.67 3.70 -9.69
N LEU A 98 -0.68 3.74 -8.37
CA LEU A 98 -1.54 4.61 -7.56
C LEU A 98 -0.68 5.64 -6.82
N ASP A 99 -1.07 6.91 -6.89
CA ASP A 99 -0.45 8.03 -6.18
C ASP A 99 -1.55 8.80 -5.43
N GLY A 100 -1.56 8.72 -4.10
CA GLY A 100 -2.53 9.39 -3.23
C GLY A 100 -2.39 10.91 -3.33
N GLY A 101 -1.17 11.39 -3.15
CA GLY A 101 -0.83 12.81 -3.24
C GLY A 101 -0.82 13.45 -1.87
N ALA A 102 -1.75 14.37 -1.61
CA ALA A 102 -1.80 15.16 -0.39
C ALA A 102 -3.11 14.90 0.38
N GLY A 103 -3.01 14.26 1.53
CA GLY A 103 -4.06 14.09 2.51
C GLY A 103 -3.99 12.70 3.10
N ASN A 104 -5.11 12.16 3.58
CA ASN A 104 -5.11 10.85 4.24
C ASN A 104 -5.90 9.88 3.37
N ASP A 105 -5.16 9.15 2.56
CA ASP A 105 -5.67 8.38 1.46
C ASP A 105 -5.89 6.91 1.85
N LYS A 106 -6.77 6.25 1.12
CA LYS A 106 -6.88 4.79 1.14
C LYS A 106 -6.60 4.26 -0.25
N MET A 107 -5.65 3.35 -0.35
CA MET A 107 -5.23 2.78 -1.62
C MET A 107 -5.26 1.26 -1.56
N PHE A 108 -5.78 0.65 -2.62
CA PHE A 108 -5.79 -0.79 -2.83
C PHE A 108 -5.25 -1.10 -4.22
N GLY A 109 -4.14 -1.85 -4.32
CA GLY A 109 -3.56 -2.26 -5.60
C GLY A 109 -4.48 -3.23 -6.32
N GLY A 110 -4.69 -4.41 -5.74
CA GLY A 110 -5.60 -5.41 -6.24
C GLY A 110 -4.88 -6.68 -6.66
N GLN A 111 -5.02 -7.08 -7.92
CA GLN A 111 -4.34 -8.24 -8.49
C GLN A 111 -3.27 -7.78 -9.47
N GLY A 112 -2.02 -8.17 -9.24
CA GLY A 112 -0.90 -7.86 -10.12
C GLY A 112 0.27 -7.31 -9.32
N ASN A 113 1.29 -6.80 -9.99
CA ASN A 113 2.44 -6.21 -9.28
C ASN A 113 2.28 -4.69 -9.28
N ASP A 114 1.76 -4.17 -8.19
CA ASP A 114 1.30 -2.79 -8.09
C ASP A 114 2.35 -1.87 -7.47
N LYS A 115 2.21 -0.58 -7.73
CA LYS A 115 3.01 0.47 -7.09
C LYS A 115 2.09 1.49 -6.46
N LEU A 116 2.17 1.64 -5.15
CA LEU A 116 1.36 2.57 -4.39
C LEU A 116 2.28 3.61 -3.72
N PHE A 117 1.94 4.88 -3.86
CA PHE A 117 2.64 6.02 -3.24
C PHE A 117 1.63 6.82 -2.41
N GLY A 118 1.78 6.87 -1.09
CA GLY A 118 0.86 7.59 -0.19
C GLY A 118 1.01 9.10 -0.34
N GLY A 119 2.24 9.57 -0.26
CA GLY A 119 2.55 10.98 -0.44
C GLY A 119 2.58 11.67 0.92
N ALA A 120 1.68 12.64 1.15
CA ALA A 120 1.68 13.43 2.36
C ALA A 120 0.40 13.24 3.17
N GLY A 121 0.52 12.71 4.38
CA GLY A 121 -0.55 12.57 5.37
C GLY A 121 -0.50 11.17 5.98
N ASN A 122 -1.60 10.69 6.56
CA ASN A 122 -1.60 9.37 7.20
C ASN A 122 -2.40 8.41 6.33
N ASP A 123 -1.68 7.63 5.55
CA ASP A 123 -2.25 6.82 4.48
C ASP A 123 -2.50 5.39 4.93
N LYS A 124 -3.40 4.73 4.20
CA LYS A 124 -3.69 3.31 4.36
C LYS A 124 -3.54 2.62 3.01
N MET A 125 -2.62 1.68 2.94
CA MET A 125 -2.20 1.07 1.69
C MET A 125 -2.30 -0.45 1.84
N PHE A 126 -2.92 -1.09 0.87
CA PHE A 126 -2.96 -2.54 0.77
C PHE A 126 -2.56 -2.94 -0.65
N GLY A 127 -1.49 -3.72 -0.81
CA GLY A 127 -1.00 -4.18 -2.11
C GLY A 127 -2.01 -5.14 -2.74
N GLY A 128 -2.19 -6.29 -2.11
CA GLY A 128 -3.16 -7.30 -2.54
C GLY A 128 -2.48 -8.61 -2.93
N ASP A 129 -2.82 -9.12 -4.12
CA ASP A 129 -2.19 -10.32 -4.68
C ASP A 129 -1.10 -9.90 -5.66
N GLY A 130 0.14 -10.32 -5.44
CA GLY A 130 1.26 -10.11 -6.36
C GLY A 130 2.44 -9.44 -5.67
N ALA A 131 3.54 -9.21 -6.39
CA ALA A 131 4.74 -8.64 -5.80
C ALA A 131 4.67 -7.11 -5.87
N ASP A 132 4.22 -6.49 -4.78
CA ASP A 132 3.86 -5.08 -4.72
C ASP A 132 4.99 -4.21 -4.15
N ARG A 133 4.91 -2.92 -4.47
CA ARG A 133 5.78 -1.89 -3.88
C ARG A 133 4.94 -0.77 -3.28
N LEU A 134 5.07 -0.58 -1.98
CA LEU A 134 4.34 0.43 -1.21
C LEU A 134 5.32 1.44 -0.58
N GLU A 135 5.08 2.72 -0.81
CA GLU A 135 5.81 3.84 -0.19
C GLU A 135 4.82 4.79 0.50
N GLY A 136 4.85 4.84 1.84
CA GLY A 136 3.93 5.67 2.65
C GLY A 136 4.18 7.16 2.44
N GLY A 137 5.41 7.61 2.75
CA GLY A 137 5.82 8.98 2.49
C GLY A 137 5.90 9.79 3.79
N ASP A 138 5.21 10.93 3.85
CA ASP A 138 5.20 11.82 5.01
C ASP A 138 3.97 11.56 5.89
N GLY A 139 4.12 11.00 7.09
CA GLY A 139 3.06 10.92 8.10
C GLY A 139 3.07 9.59 8.83
N ASN A 140 1.94 9.17 9.42
CA ASN A 140 1.90 7.91 10.17
C ASN A 140 1.05 6.90 9.41
N ASP A 141 1.72 6.13 8.57
CA ASP A 141 1.09 5.33 7.55
C ASP A 141 0.81 3.90 8.03
N ARG A 142 -0.08 3.23 7.31
CA ARG A 142 -0.37 1.80 7.50
C ARG A 142 -0.24 1.10 6.17
N LEU A 143 0.77 0.26 6.05
CA LEU A 143 1.09 -0.48 4.84
C LEU A 143 0.89 -1.96 5.11
N SER A 144 0.16 -2.62 4.21
CA SER A 144 0.06 -4.07 4.18
C SER A 144 0.37 -4.56 2.77
N GLY A 145 1.33 -5.47 2.62
CA GLY A 145 1.72 -6.05 1.33
C GLY A 145 0.61 -6.97 0.81
N GLY A 146 0.35 -8.03 1.55
CA GLY A 146 -0.76 -8.94 1.30
C GLY A 146 -0.29 -10.35 1.09
N GLY A 147 -0.34 -10.83 -0.15
CA GLY A 147 0.24 -12.13 -0.52
C GLY A 147 1.34 -11.95 -1.55
N ASP A 148 2.23 -12.94 -1.63
CA ASP A 148 3.46 -12.89 -2.42
C ASP A 148 4.52 -11.94 -1.82
N GLY A 149 5.63 -11.70 -2.53
CA GLY A 149 6.81 -11.03 -1.95
C GLY A 149 6.84 -9.54 -2.23
N ASP A 150 6.73 -8.73 -1.19
CA ASP A 150 6.49 -7.28 -1.27
C ASP A 150 7.67 -6.41 -0.80
N GLU A 151 7.71 -5.17 -1.27
CA GLU A 151 8.63 -4.11 -0.80
C GLU A 151 7.85 -2.96 -0.16
N LEU A 152 7.95 -2.82 1.16
CA LEU A 152 7.27 -1.79 1.94
C LEU A 152 8.27 -0.76 2.51
N SER A 153 7.97 0.51 2.35
CA SER A 153 8.70 1.63 2.95
C SER A 153 7.74 2.59 3.65
N GLY A 154 7.83 2.73 4.98
CA GLY A 154 7.00 3.65 5.77
C GLY A 154 7.29 5.10 5.42
N GLY A 155 8.53 5.55 5.60
CA GLY A 155 8.97 6.88 5.23
C GLY A 155 9.26 7.75 6.44
N GLN A 156 8.59 8.88 6.59
CA GLN A 156 8.72 9.75 7.75
C GLN A 156 7.51 9.62 8.66
N GLY A 157 7.69 9.15 9.89
CA GLY A 157 6.70 9.33 10.95
C GLY A 157 6.65 8.14 11.90
N LYS A 158 5.50 7.50 12.01
CA LYS A 158 5.34 6.33 12.89
C LYS A 158 4.45 5.34 12.18
N ASP A 159 5.10 4.49 11.42
CA ASP A 159 4.44 3.68 10.43
C ASP A 159 4.14 2.31 11.00
N VAL A 160 3.11 1.66 10.44
CA VAL A 160 2.79 0.27 10.73
C VAL A 160 2.93 -0.51 9.44
N LEU A 161 3.84 -1.48 9.43
CA LEU A 161 4.14 -2.30 8.27
C LEU A 161 3.80 -3.75 8.58
N ASP A 162 3.02 -4.37 7.70
CA ASP A 162 2.63 -5.77 7.73
C ASP A 162 2.94 -6.38 6.35
N GLY A 163 3.98 -7.19 6.23
CA GLY A 163 4.34 -7.81 4.94
C GLY A 163 3.19 -8.68 4.42
N GLY A 164 2.60 -9.46 5.32
CA GLY A 164 1.64 -10.48 4.97
C GLY A 164 2.35 -11.77 4.60
N ALA A 165 1.74 -12.57 3.72
CA ALA A 165 2.25 -13.88 3.37
C ALA A 165 3.24 -13.80 2.23
N GLY A 166 4.50 -14.09 2.46
CA GLY A 166 5.48 -13.89 1.41
C GLY A 166 6.91 -13.99 1.84
N ALA A 167 7.75 -13.23 1.14
CA ALA A 167 9.12 -13.03 1.55
C ALA A 167 9.42 -11.56 1.34
N ASP A 168 9.14 -10.78 2.38
CA ASP A 168 8.96 -9.35 2.22
C ASP A 168 10.18 -8.56 2.65
N MET A 169 10.29 -7.34 2.14
CA MET A 169 11.30 -6.36 2.52
C MET A 169 10.63 -5.14 3.12
N LEU A 170 10.82 -4.94 4.43
CA LEU A 170 10.16 -3.88 5.19
C LEU A 170 11.21 -2.87 5.66
N THR A 171 11.01 -1.60 5.33
CA THR A 171 11.81 -0.46 5.78
C THR A 171 10.90 0.51 6.51
N GLY A 172 11.11 0.74 7.81
CA GLY A 172 10.30 1.67 8.60
C GLY A 172 10.58 3.11 8.19
N GLY A 173 11.86 3.47 8.11
CA GLY A 173 12.31 4.80 7.77
C GLY A 173 12.63 5.61 9.03
N ALA A 174 12.14 6.85 9.06
CA ALA A 174 12.41 7.78 10.14
C ALA A 174 11.27 7.80 11.15
N GLY A 175 11.62 7.61 12.42
CA GLY A 175 10.66 7.63 13.52
C GLY A 175 10.36 6.22 14.03
N SER A 176 9.41 6.13 14.96
CA SER A 176 9.25 4.91 15.78
C SER A 176 8.17 4.06 15.15
N ASP A 177 8.60 3.04 14.42
CA ASP A 177 7.76 2.25 13.54
C ASP A 177 7.37 0.92 14.18
N THR A 178 6.32 0.31 13.65
CA THR A 178 5.79 -0.98 14.09
C THR A 178 5.83 -1.96 12.94
N PHE A 179 6.57 -3.05 13.11
CA PHE A 179 6.62 -4.17 12.18
C PHE A 179 5.75 -5.29 12.75
N ILE A 180 4.76 -5.73 11.99
CA ILE A 180 3.85 -6.82 12.35
C ILE A 180 4.39 -8.10 11.73
N PHE A 181 4.33 -9.19 12.49
CA PHE A 181 4.64 -10.53 12.00
C PHE A 181 3.70 -11.58 12.63
N GLN A 182 3.19 -12.47 11.80
CA GLN A 182 2.11 -13.41 12.10
C GLN A 182 2.45 -14.83 11.58
N ASP A 183 1.60 -15.79 11.95
CA ASP A 183 1.73 -17.18 11.49
C ASP A 183 1.39 -17.26 9.99
N GLY A 184 2.30 -17.82 9.20
CA GLY A 184 2.17 -17.92 7.75
C GLY A 184 2.67 -16.72 6.96
N ASP A 185 3.31 -15.74 7.60
CA ASP A 185 3.90 -14.58 6.92
C ASP A 185 5.13 -14.95 6.07
N GLY A 186 5.76 -16.10 6.35
CA GLY A 186 6.92 -16.54 5.59
C GLY A 186 8.18 -15.79 5.99
N ARG A 187 9.00 -15.40 5.02
CA ARG A 187 10.41 -15.03 5.26
C ARG A 187 10.69 -13.55 5.02
N ASP A 188 10.60 -12.77 6.08
CA ASP A 188 10.69 -11.32 6.01
C ASP A 188 12.07 -10.79 6.38
N SER A 189 12.39 -9.66 5.76
CA SER A 189 13.59 -8.89 6.02
C SER A 189 13.22 -7.49 6.50
N PHE A 190 13.53 -7.19 7.75
CA PHE A 190 13.42 -5.85 8.28
C PHE A 190 14.75 -5.13 8.05
N VAL A 191 14.72 -4.12 7.20
CA VAL A 191 15.91 -3.50 6.60
C VAL A 191 16.62 -2.58 7.59
N ASP A 192 15.87 -1.77 8.34
CA ASP A 192 16.38 -0.70 9.19
C ASP A 192 15.89 -0.73 10.64
N PHE A 193 15.21 -1.81 11.06
CA PHE A 193 14.71 -1.98 12.43
C PHE A 193 15.75 -1.61 13.49
N THR A 194 15.45 -0.65 14.36
CA THR A 194 16.36 -0.18 15.41
C THR A 194 15.74 -0.19 16.79
N THR A 195 16.52 -0.66 17.77
CA THR A 195 16.14 -0.59 19.19
C THR A 195 16.57 0.74 19.85
N GLY A 196 17.28 1.61 19.13
CA GLY A 196 17.83 2.86 19.64
C GLY A 196 17.52 4.08 18.77
N GLY A 197 17.43 5.25 19.40
CA GLY A 197 17.09 6.51 18.72
C GLY A 197 15.59 6.57 18.41
N ASP A 198 15.25 6.08 17.24
CA ASP A 198 13.91 5.92 16.70
C ASP A 198 13.39 4.51 17.03
N SER A 199 13.11 4.26 18.32
CA SER A 199 12.86 2.90 18.82
C SER A 199 11.66 2.21 18.17
N ASP A 200 11.93 1.25 17.30
CA ASP A 200 10.91 0.44 16.62
C ASP A 200 10.31 -0.61 17.54
N VAL A 201 9.15 -1.11 17.14
CA VAL A 201 8.39 -2.16 17.81
C VAL A 201 8.18 -3.31 16.84
N LEU A 202 8.42 -4.53 17.32
CA LEU A 202 8.00 -5.76 16.66
C LEU A 202 6.75 -6.28 17.34
N GLN A 203 5.64 -6.31 16.62
CA GLN A 203 4.40 -6.94 17.06
C GLN A 203 4.30 -8.37 16.53
N LEU A 204 4.30 -9.33 17.46
CA LEU A 204 4.17 -10.75 17.14
C LEU A 204 2.75 -11.24 17.44
N SER A 205 2.12 -11.90 16.47
CA SER A 205 0.84 -12.57 16.71
C SER A 205 0.99 -13.67 17.76
N SER A 206 0.07 -13.71 18.71
CA SER A 206 -0.02 -14.81 19.67
C SER A 206 -0.27 -16.19 19.05
N GLN A 207 -0.68 -16.24 17.77
CA GLN A 207 -0.89 -17.49 17.03
C GLN A 207 0.40 -18.19 16.61
N LEU A 208 1.54 -17.49 16.63
CA LEU A 208 2.87 -18.07 16.41
C LEU A 208 3.27 -19.09 17.49
N PHE A 209 2.52 -19.16 18.61
CA PHE A 209 2.93 -19.91 19.79
C PHE A 209 1.80 -20.82 20.32
N ASP A 210 2.16 -22.06 20.65
CA ASP A 210 1.26 -23.03 21.30
C ASP A 210 0.87 -22.64 22.75
N ALA A 211 1.58 -21.69 23.35
CA ALA A 211 1.36 -21.20 24.71
C ALA A 211 1.82 -19.74 24.85
N PRO A 212 1.29 -18.98 25.84
CA PRO A 212 1.76 -17.62 26.10
C PRO A 212 3.27 -17.56 26.35
N MET A 213 3.95 -16.64 25.69
CA MET A 213 5.40 -16.44 25.79
C MET A 213 5.73 -15.05 26.34
N SER A 214 6.88 -14.92 27.00
CA SER A 214 7.50 -13.62 27.20
C SER A 214 8.40 -13.28 26.02
N ALA A 215 8.67 -11.99 25.80
CA ALA A 215 9.58 -11.54 24.74
C ALA A 215 10.99 -12.16 24.86
N GLN A 216 11.47 -12.39 26.09
CA GLN A 216 12.77 -13.05 26.29
C GLN A 216 12.72 -14.54 25.94
N ASP A 217 11.61 -15.23 26.25
CA ASP A 217 11.46 -16.64 25.86
C ASP A 217 11.42 -16.81 24.34
N VAL A 218 10.84 -15.84 23.61
CA VAL A 218 10.85 -15.83 22.14
C VAL A 218 12.29 -15.79 21.62
N ILE A 219 13.10 -14.85 22.13
CA ILE A 219 14.51 -14.70 21.71
C ILE A 219 15.33 -15.94 22.08
N ASP A 220 15.15 -16.49 23.28
CA ASP A 220 15.91 -17.66 23.73
C ASP A 220 15.56 -18.93 22.95
N MET A 221 14.32 -19.04 22.44
CA MET A 221 13.82 -20.22 21.74
C MET A 221 14.01 -20.15 20.22
N TYR A 222 13.72 -19.00 19.62
CA TYR A 222 13.67 -18.81 18.16
C TYR A 222 14.83 -17.97 17.62
N GLY A 223 15.63 -17.36 18.50
CA GLY A 223 16.78 -16.56 18.12
C GLY A 223 17.86 -17.37 17.41
N THR A 224 18.28 -16.88 16.24
CA THR A 224 19.31 -17.49 15.40
C THR A 224 20.09 -16.43 14.63
N THR A 225 20.94 -16.85 13.70
CA THR A 225 21.61 -15.97 12.75
C THR A 225 21.53 -16.51 11.33
N VAL A 226 21.30 -15.63 10.36
CA VAL A 226 21.33 -15.92 8.93
C VAL A 226 22.40 -15.05 8.29
N ASP A 227 23.42 -15.65 7.70
CA ASP A 227 24.53 -14.93 7.05
C ASP A 227 25.20 -13.85 7.93
N GLY A 228 25.17 -14.04 9.25
CA GLY A 228 25.73 -13.11 10.23
C GLY A 228 24.78 -12.00 10.71
N MET A 229 23.56 -11.94 10.17
CA MET A 229 22.47 -11.08 10.64
C MET A 229 21.67 -11.81 11.73
N ALA A 230 21.16 -11.07 12.69
CA ALA A 230 20.25 -11.59 13.70
C ALA A 230 18.91 -11.99 13.07
N ALA A 231 18.31 -13.07 13.55
CA ALA A 231 17.04 -13.55 13.04
C ALA A 231 16.20 -14.23 14.13
N LEU A 232 14.87 -14.26 13.94
CA LEU A 232 13.93 -15.12 14.66
C LEU A 232 13.39 -16.14 13.67
N ASP A 233 13.58 -17.43 13.93
CA ASP A 233 13.11 -18.54 13.09
C ASP A 233 12.02 -19.31 13.84
N PHE A 234 10.77 -19.12 13.46
CA PHE A 234 9.60 -19.70 14.13
C PHE A 234 9.29 -21.12 13.62
N GLY A 235 9.98 -21.58 12.57
CA GLY A 235 9.71 -22.86 11.91
C GLY A 235 8.68 -22.74 10.80
N ASP A 236 8.40 -23.85 10.10
CA ASP A 236 7.39 -23.98 9.04
C ASP A 236 7.44 -22.98 7.86
N GLY A 237 8.51 -22.19 7.77
CA GLY A 237 8.72 -21.19 6.73
C GLY A 237 8.77 -19.76 7.27
N ASP A 238 8.33 -19.55 8.51
CA ASP A 238 8.17 -18.25 9.15
C ASP A 238 9.47 -17.79 9.82
N MET A 239 10.02 -16.68 9.35
CA MET A 239 11.31 -16.16 9.78
C MET A 239 11.42 -14.66 9.57
N ILE A 240 11.91 -13.95 10.59
CA ILE A 240 12.28 -12.53 10.51
C ILE A 240 13.80 -12.43 10.47
N ILE A 241 14.33 -11.65 9.53
CA ILE A 241 15.75 -11.31 9.42
C ILE A 241 15.93 -9.81 9.66
N PHE A 242 16.74 -9.44 10.65
CA PHE A 242 17.04 -8.04 10.95
C PHE A 242 18.34 -7.64 10.23
N GLN A 243 18.26 -6.98 9.07
CA GLN A 243 19.42 -6.78 8.19
C GLN A 243 20.51 -5.88 8.79
N ASN A 244 20.15 -5.00 9.71
CA ASN A 244 21.04 -4.06 10.37
C ASN A 244 21.49 -4.51 11.78
N MET A 245 21.08 -5.70 12.24
CA MET A 245 21.42 -6.23 13.56
C MET A 245 22.31 -7.48 13.45
N THR A 246 23.30 -7.60 14.33
CA THR A 246 24.18 -8.80 14.41
C THR A 246 23.89 -9.69 15.62
N ASP A 247 23.11 -9.20 16.59
CA ASP A 247 22.61 -9.95 17.73
C ASP A 247 21.23 -9.42 18.15
N LEU A 248 20.51 -10.19 18.97
CA LEU A 248 19.16 -9.87 19.45
C LEU A 248 19.17 -9.17 20.82
N SER A 249 20.30 -8.61 21.24
CA SER A 249 20.38 -7.98 22.56
C SER A 249 19.51 -6.72 22.61
N GLY A 250 18.74 -6.58 23.69
CA GLY A 250 17.80 -5.46 23.86
C GLY A 250 16.46 -5.63 23.13
N LEU A 251 16.36 -6.53 22.13
CA LEU A 251 15.13 -6.73 21.35
C LEU A 251 13.92 -7.08 22.23
N ALA A 252 14.11 -7.76 23.35
CA ALA A 252 13.03 -8.16 24.25
C ALA A 252 12.17 -6.98 24.75
N ALA A 253 12.74 -5.77 24.85
CA ALA A 253 12.03 -4.57 25.28
C ALA A 253 11.17 -3.93 24.17
N HIS A 254 11.32 -4.40 22.94
CA HIS A 254 10.69 -3.88 21.72
C HIS A 254 9.72 -4.89 21.10
N ILE A 255 9.53 -6.05 21.73
CA ILE A 255 8.53 -7.04 21.30
C ILE A 255 7.23 -6.79 22.07
N GLU A 256 6.15 -6.63 21.32
CA GLU A 256 4.78 -6.62 21.79
C GLU A 256 4.03 -7.81 21.21
N PHE A 257 2.96 -8.25 21.88
CA PHE A 257 2.13 -9.37 21.43
C PHE A 257 0.73 -8.89 21.09
N ILE A 258 0.19 -9.37 19.98
CA ILE A 258 -1.16 -9.06 19.48
C ILE A 258 -2.06 -10.29 19.35
#